data_AF-A0A1Y3MVI8-F1
#
_entry.id   AF-A0A1Y3MVI8-F1
#
_cell.length_a   1.000
_cell.length_b   1.000
_cell.length_c   1.000
_cell.angle_alpha   90.00
_cell.angle_beta   90.00
_cell.angle_gamma   90.00
#
_symmetry.space_group_name_H-M   'P 1'
#
loop_
_entity.id
_entity.type
_entity.pdbx_description
1 polymer ?
#
loop_
_entity_poly.entity_id
_entity_poly.type
_entity_poly.pdbx_seq_one_letter_code
_entity_poly.pdbx_strand_id
1 'polypeptide(L)'
;MTDFKVPTITVHLNDVDYQKLFLSFECERDASPNFLKRHDACYTAPWVNLTYSLERAIRKNYIDINKVTKQEDIDLINNSLKKQSHNITIDEFESLVKKYTDFKLEEILSTPYKLIELPSTSFNTSDASMSFDLDG
;
A
#
# COMPACT_ATOMS: atom_id res chain seq x y z
N MET A 1 32.82 11.46 41.37
CA MET A 1 31.98 11.64 40.18
C MET A 1 31.51 10.27 39.77
N THR A 2 30.20 10.02 39.76
CA THR A 2 29.63 8.78 39.23
C THR A 2 29.27 9.08 37.78
N ASP A 3 29.95 8.45 36.83
CA ASP A 3 29.57 8.57 35.42
C ASP A 3 28.22 7.89 35.19
N PHE A 4 27.29 8.62 34.57
CA PHE A 4 25.99 8.09 34.19
C PHE A 4 26.18 7.25 32.92
N LYS A 5 26.15 5.92 33.08
CA LYS A 5 26.18 4.99 31.93
C LYS A 5 24.81 4.96 31.26
N VAL A 6 24.78 5.31 29.97
CA VAL A 6 23.59 5.21 29.13
C VAL A 6 23.57 3.83 28.49
N PRO A 7 22.53 3.00 28.69
CA PRO A 7 22.47 1.68 28.09
C PRO A 7 22.26 1.76 26.57
N THR A 8 22.90 0.85 25.85
CA THR A 8 22.57 0.52 24.46
C THR A 8 21.32 -0.34 24.47
N ILE A 9 20.30 0.10 23.74
CA ILE A 9 19.05 -0.65 23.54
C ILE A 9 19.05 -1.20 22.13
N THR A 10 19.01 -2.53 21.99
CA THR A 10 18.90 -3.19 20.68
C THR A 10 17.54 -3.85 20.55
N VAL A 11 16.82 -3.54 19.47
CA VAL A 11 15.56 -4.20 19.11
C VAL A 11 15.83 -5.20 18.01
N HIS A 12 15.53 -6.47 18.28
CA HIS A 12 15.63 -7.54 17.31
C HIS A 12 14.25 -7.78 16.67
N LEU A 13 14.19 -7.61 15.36
CA LEU A 13 13.05 -7.99 14.53
C LEU A 13 13.47 -9.18 13.67
N ASN A 14 12.54 -10.10 13.41
CA ASN A 14 12.76 -11.10 12.37
C ASN A 14 12.79 -10.41 10.98
N ASP A 15 13.37 -11.08 9.99
CA ASP A 15 13.57 -10.51 8.66
C ASP A 15 12.25 -10.08 8.00
N VAL A 16 11.17 -10.84 8.21
CA VAL A 16 9.85 -10.57 7.62
C VAL A 16 9.26 -9.28 8.17
N ASP A 17 9.35 -9.09 9.47
CA ASP A 17 8.83 -7.93 10.18
C ASP A 17 9.67 -6.68 9.93
N TYR A 18 11.00 -6.84 9.89
CA TYR A 18 11.90 -5.78 9.46
C TYR A 18 11.59 -5.32 8.03
N GLN A 19 11.40 -6.26 7.10
CA GLN A 19 11.05 -5.93 5.72
C GLN A 19 9.68 -5.26 5.60
N LYS A 20 8.67 -5.72 6.33
CA LYS A 20 7.34 -5.07 6.34
C LYS A 20 7.43 -3.65 6.89
N LEU A 21 8.16 -3.45 7.98
CA LEU A 21 8.37 -2.14 8.57
C LEU A 21 9.05 -1.21 7.55
N PHE A 22 10.16 -1.64 6.97
CA PHE A 22 10.90 -0.83 5.99
C PHE A 22 10.07 -0.52 4.75
N LEU A 23 9.40 -1.53 4.18
CA LEU A 23 8.54 -1.36 3.01
C LEU A 23 7.41 -0.37 3.30
N SER A 24 6.81 -0.41 4.50
CA SER A 24 5.74 0.54 4.85
C SER A 24 6.21 2.00 4.82
N PHE A 25 7.40 2.30 5.35
CA PHE A 25 8.01 3.63 5.29
C PHE A 25 8.36 4.06 3.88
N GLU A 26 8.90 3.15 3.07
CA GLU A 26 9.18 3.44 1.65
C GLU A 26 7.90 3.76 0.89
N CYS A 27 6.84 2.99 1.12
CA CYS A 27 5.55 3.22 0.49
C CYS A 27 4.90 4.52 0.93
N GLU A 28 5.01 4.90 2.21
CA GLU A 28 4.51 6.18 2.69
C GLU A 28 5.24 7.37 2.04
N ARG A 29 6.57 7.28 1.95
CA ARG A 29 7.38 8.28 1.25
C ARG A 29 7.01 8.35 -0.24
N ASP A 30 6.92 7.20 -0.90
CA ASP A 30 6.76 7.13 -2.35
C ASP A 30 5.34 7.45 -2.83
N ALA A 31 4.34 7.16 -1.99
CA ALA A 31 2.93 7.56 -2.18
C ALA A 31 2.64 9.00 -1.72
N SER A 32 3.65 9.75 -1.27
CA SER A 32 3.50 11.16 -0.92
C SER A 32 3.26 12.01 -2.18
N PRO A 33 2.34 12.99 -2.13
CA PRO A 33 2.06 13.89 -3.27
C PRO A 33 3.27 14.67 -3.77
N ASN A 34 4.27 14.86 -2.90
CA ASN A 34 5.49 15.60 -3.22
C ASN A 34 6.54 14.74 -3.92
N PHE A 35 6.37 13.42 -3.99
CA PHE A 35 7.36 12.50 -4.56
C PHE A 35 6.79 11.65 -5.69
N LEU A 36 5.60 11.06 -5.49
CA LEU A 36 4.85 10.27 -6.50
C LEU A 36 5.75 9.34 -7.32
N LYS A 37 6.52 8.50 -6.64
CA LYS A 37 7.41 7.55 -7.30
C LYS A 37 6.70 6.22 -7.48
N ARG A 38 6.70 5.69 -8.72
CA ARG A 38 6.23 4.33 -9.00
C ARG A 38 7.06 3.33 -8.20
N HIS A 39 6.38 2.52 -7.40
CA HIS A 39 7.01 1.47 -6.61
C HIS A 39 6.11 0.23 -6.58
N ASP A 40 6.37 -0.72 -7.50
CA ASP A 40 5.48 -1.87 -7.70
C ASP A 40 5.35 -2.75 -6.44
N ALA A 41 6.41 -2.88 -5.65
CA ALA A 41 6.36 -3.62 -4.37
C ALA A 41 5.36 -3.02 -3.38
N CYS A 42 5.15 -1.69 -3.41
CA CYS A 42 4.12 -1.04 -2.60
C CYS A 42 2.70 -1.35 -3.07
N TYR A 43 2.51 -1.52 -4.37
CA TYR A 43 1.21 -1.82 -4.97
C TYR A 43 0.85 -3.31 -4.87
N THR A 44 1.83 -4.17 -4.63
CA THR A 44 1.64 -5.61 -4.38
C THR A 44 1.92 -5.99 -2.93
N ALA A 45 2.05 -5.02 -2.02
CA ALA A 45 2.33 -5.29 -0.62
C ALA A 45 1.14 -6.03 0.04
N PRO A 46 1.37 -6.79 1.14
CA PRO A 46 0.33 -7.63 1.75
C PRO A 46 -0.92 -6.88 2.23
N TRP A 47 -0.80 -5.58 2.50
CA TRP A 47 -1.93 -4.73 2.91
C TRP A 47 -2.70 -4.13 1.73
N VAL A 48 -2.21 -4.29 0.49
CA VAL A 48 -2.88 -3.76 -0.69
C VAL A 48 -3.94 -4.74 -1.18
N ASN A 49 -5.14 -4.22 -1.36
CA ASN A 49 -6.24 -4.92 -2.00
C ASN A 49 -6.74 -4.09 -3.18
N LEU A 50 -6.30 -4.41 -4.39
CA LEU A 50 -6.66 -3.67 -5.60
C LEU A 50 -8.13 -3.81 -5.98
N THR A 51 -8.79 -4.90 -5.60
CA THR A 51 -10.26 -5.05 -5.76
C THR A 51 -10.98 -4.01 -4.90
N TYR A 52 -10.55 -3.83 -3.65
CA TYR A 52 -11.07 -2.78 -2.76
C TYR A 52 -10.73 -1.38 -3.27
N SER A 53 -9.51 -1.18 -3.79
CA SER A 53 -9.09 0.09 -4.39
C SER A 53 -9.95 0.44 -5.61
N LEU A 54 -10.29 -0.53 -6.45
CA LEU A 54 -11.18 -0.36 -7.60
C LEU A 54 -12.60 0.02 -7.17
N GLU A 55 -13.15 -0.69 -6.18
CA GLU A 55 -14.45 -0.35 -5.61
C GLU A 55 -14.48 1.10 -5.11
N ARG A 56 -13.44 1.51 -4.37
CA ARG A 56 -13.30 2.90 -3.90
C ARG A 56 -13.15 3.89 -5.04
N ALA A 57 -12.36 3.58 -6.07
CA ALA A 57 -12.15 4.47 -7.21
C ALA A 57 -13.47 4.75 -7.93
N ILE A 58 -14.31 3.72 -8.12
CA ILE A 58 -15.65 3.86 -8.70
C ILE A 58 -16.56 4.65 -7.76
N ARG A 59 -16.60 4.29 -6.47
CA ARG A 59 -17.47 4.96 -5.47
C ARG A 59 -17.15 6.45 -5.31
N LYS A 60 -15.87 6.81 -5.41
CA LYS A 60 -15.40 8.21 -5.36
C LYS A 60 -15.45 8.91 -6.72
N ASN A 61 -15.94 8.23 -7.75
CA ASN A 61 -16.04 8.73 -9.12
C ASN A 61 -14.69 9.15 -9.72
N TYR A 62 -13.59 8.53 -9.29
CA TYR A 62 -12.29 8.65 -9.98
C TYR A 62 -12.30 7.85 -11.27
N ILE A 63 -12.98 6.70 -11.27
CA ILE A 63 -13.35 5.95 -12.47
C ILE A 63 -14.86 6.09 -12.64
N ASP A 64 -15.29 6.81 -13.69
CA ASP A 64 -16.70 6.94 -14.01
C ASP A 64 -17.19 5.68 -14.72
N ILE A 65 -17.99 4.88 -14.01
CA ILE A 65 -18.50 3.61 -14.52
C ILE A 65 -19.35 3.78 -15.78
N ASN A 66 -19.96 4.95 -15.99
CA ASN A 66 -20.79 5.21 -17.17
C ASN A 66 -19.94 5.40 -18.44
N LYS A 67 -18.63 5.66 -18.29
CA LYS A 67 -17.69 5.75 -19.41
C LYS A 67 -17.07 4.40 -19.78
N VAL A 68 -17.27 3.37 -18.98
CA VAL A 68 -16.77 2.02 -19.24
C VAL A 68 -17.68 1.35 -20.28
N THR A 69 -17.19 1.25 -21.51
CA THR A 69 -17.98 0.78 -22.67
C THR A 69 -17.49 -0.56 -23.22
N LYS A 70 -16.25 -0.96 -22.94
CA LYS A 70 -15.71 -2.23 -23.43
C LYS A 70 -16.23 -3.39 -22.58
N GLN A 71 -16.80 -4.40 -23.23
CA GLN A 71 -17.37 -5.57 -22.56
C GLN A 71 -16.35 -6.29 -21.66
N GLU A 72 -15.11 -6.43 -22.11
CA GLU A 72 -14.02 -7.04 -21.33
C GLU A 72 -13.78 -6.31 -20.00
N ASP A 73 -13.75 -4.98 -20.03
CA ASP A 73 -13.55 -4.16 -18.82
C ASP A 73 -14.79 -4.22 -17.90
N ILE A 74 -16.00 -4.25 -18.48
CA ILE A 74 -17.26 -4.44 -17.75
C ILE A 74 -17.28 -5.80 -17.04
N ASP A 75 -16.87 -6.86 -17.73
CA ASP A 75 -16.83 -8.22 -17.20
C ASP A 75 -15.78 -8.34 -16.10
N LEU A 76 -14.60 -7.75 -16.29
CA LEU A 76 -13.56 -7.68 -15.27
C LEU A 76 -14.08 -7.01 -13.99
N ILE A 77 -14.70 -5.83 -14.11
CA ILE A 77 -15.28 -5.10 -12.96
C ILE A 77 -16.38 -5.93 -12.28
N ASN A 78 -17.29 -6.53 -13.04
CA ASN A 78 -18.39 -7.32 -12.50
C ASN A 78 -17.89 -8.61 -11.81
N ASN A 79 -16.92 -9.31 -12.41
CA ASN A 79 -16.34 -10.52 -11.85
C ASN A 79 -15.57 -10.23 -10.56
N SER A 80 -14.90 -9.08 -10.49
CA SER A 80 -14.14 -8.66 -9.31
C SER A 80 -15.03 -8.14 -8.19
N LEU A 81 -15.97 -7.24 -8.49
CA LEU A 81 -16.74 -6.53 -7.45
C LEU A 81 -18.06 -7.22 -7.08
N LYS A 82 -18.78 -7.79 -8.06
CA LYS A 82 -20.11 -8.38 -7.81
C LYS A 82 -20.05 -9.86 -7.52
N LYS A 83 -19.30 -10.61 -8.35
CA LYS A 83 -19.18 -12.07 -8.21
C LYS A 83 -18.08 -12.48 -7.24
N GLN A 84 -17.12 -11.58 -6.98
CA GLN A 84 -15.93 -11.83 -6.15
C GLN A 84 -15.16 -13.09 -6.59
N SER A 85 -15.15 -13.37 -7.89
CA SER A 85 -14.51 -14.55 -8.48
C SER A 85 -13.12 -14.26 -9.04
N HIS A 86 -12.68 -13.00 -8.98
CA HIS A 86 -11.40 -12.54 -9.51
C HIS A 86 -10.79 -11.47 -8.59
N ASN A 87 -9.48 -11.59 -8.33
CA ASN A 87 -8.73 -10.55 -7.64
C ASN A 87 -8.01 -9.70 -8.68
N ILE A 88 -8.30 -8.40 -8.68
CA ILE A 88 -7.69 -7.45 -9.61
C ILE A 88 -6.17 -7.47 -9.46
N THR A 89 -5.48 -7.67 -10.58
CA THR A 89 -4.03 -7.51 -10.68
C THR A 89 -3.64 -6.05 -10.91
N ILE A 90 -2.36 -5.72 -10.71
CA ILE A 90 -1.88 -4.36 -10.93
C ILE A 90 -2.01 -3.92 -12.39
N ASP A 91 -1.72 -4.81 -13.34
CA ASP A 91 -1.79 -4.50 -14.77
C ASP A 91 -3.24 -4.25 -15.21
N GLU A 92 -4.18 -5.02 -14.68
CA GLU A 92 -5.61 -4.84 -14.90
C GLU A 92 -6.09 -3.50 -14.32
N PHE A 93 -5.69 -3.18 -13.08
CA PHE A 93 -6.03 -1.91 -12.46
C PHE A 93 -5.44 -0.73 -13.23
N GLU A 94 -4.15 -0.79 -13.59
CA GLU A 94 -3.46 0.23 -14.37
C GLU A 94 -4.10 0.42 -15.75
N SER A 95 -4.51 -0.67 -16.40
CA SER A 95 -5.23 -0.63 -17.67
C SER A 95 -6.56 0.10 -17.55
N LEU A 96 -7.35 -0.16 -16.50
CA LEU A 96 -8.60 0.56 -16.24
C LEU A 96 -8.36 2.05 -15.97
N VAL A 97 -7.37 2.38 -15.12
CA VAL A 97 -7.01 3.77 -14.79
C VAL A 97 -6.61 4.54 -16.05
N LYS A 98 -5.72 3.97 -16.88
CA LYS A 98 -5.25 4.61 -18.13
C LYS A 98 -6.36 4.81 -19.16
N LYS A 99 -7.34 3.91 -19.23
CA LYS A 99 -8.43 3.98 -20.21
C LYS A 99 -9.53 4.97 -19.82
N TYR A 100 -9.84 5.06 -18.52
CA TYR A 100 -11.07 5.71 -18.04
C TYR A 100 -10.84 6.91 -17.13
N THR A 101 -9.58 7.29 -16.90
CA THR A 101 -9.20 8.43 -16.07
C THR A 101 -8.03 9.18 -16.71
N ASP A 102 -7.82 10.44 -16.29
CA ASP A 102 -6.64 11.22 -16.68
C ASP A 102 -5.46 11.03 -15.70
N PHE A 103 -5.64 10.21 -14.67
CA PHE A 103 -4.62 9.97 -13.65
C PHE A 103 -3.55 8.99 -14.11
N LYS A 104 -2.34 9.16 -13.59
CA LYS A 104 -1.34 8.09 -13.59
C LYS A 104 -1.59 7.11 -12.44
N LEU A 105 -1.04 5.91 -12.55
CA LEU A 105 -1.18 4.88 -11.51
C LEU A 105 -0.60 5.36 -10.17
N GLU A 106 0.62 5.90 -10.19
CA GLU A 106 1.30 6.43 -9.00
C GLU A 106 0.55 7.61 -8.36
N GLU A 107 -0.19 8.36 -9.17
CA GLU A 107 -0.98 9.48 -8.70
C GLU A 107 -2.25 9.00 -8.02
N ILE A 108 -3.05 8.15 -8.67
CA ILE A 108 -4.34 7.71 -8.11
C ILE A 108 -4.18 6.79 -6.89
N LEU A 109 -3.04 6.08 -6.80
CA LEU A 109 -2.69 5.26 -5.63
C LEU A 109 -1.97 6.05 -4.52
N SER A 110 -1.73 7.35 -4.71
CA SER A 110 -1.13 8.20 -3.68
C SER A 110 -2.06 8.44 -2.48
N THR A 111 -1.46 8.83 -1.36
CA THR A 111 -2.14 8.96 -0.06
C THR A 111 -3.40 9.85 -0.08
N PRO A 112 -3.48 10.99 -0.80
CA PRO A 112 -4.67 11.85 -0.80
C PRO A 112 -5.93 11.18 -1.37
N TYR A 113 -5.78 10.29 -2.36
CA TYR A 113 -6.91 9.60 -2.99
C TYR A 113 -7.44 8.47 -2.12
N LYS A 114 -6.65 8.01 -1.14
CA LYS A 114 -7.01 6.97 -0.16
C LYS A 114 -7.61 5.72 -0.83
N LEU A 115 -7.00 5.28 -1.94
CA LEU A 115 -7.40 4.03 -2.60
C LEU A 115 -6.74 2.82 -1.96
N ILE A 116 -5.54 3.01 -1.41
CA ILE A 116 -4.83 2.04 -0.58
C ILE A 116 -4.78 2.59 0.84
N GLU A 117 -5.05 1.73 1.81
CA GLU A 117 -4.83 2.05 3.22
C GLU A 117 -3.45 1.52 3.60
N LEU A 118 -2.49 2.44 3.72
CA LEU A 118 -1.17 2.10 4.25
C LEU A 118 -1.35 1.67 5.72
N PRO A 119 -0.57 0.67 6.18
CA PRO A 119 -0.60 0.27 7.57
C PRO A 119 -0.28 1.48 8.46
N SER A 120 -0.95 1.56 9.60
CA SER A 120 -0.69 2.59 10.61
C SER A 120 0.81 2.64 10.94
N THR A 121 1.34 3.84 11.19
CA THR A 121 2.70 4.06 11.68
C THR A 121 2.99 3.37 13.02
N SER A 122 1.96 2.86 13.70
CA SER A 122 2.09 1.93 14.83
C SER A 122 2.39 0.50 14.34
N PHE A 123 3.67 0.19 14.14
CA PHE A 123 4.11 -1.17 13.89
C PHE A 123 3.98 -2.04 15.16
N ASN A 124 3.42 -3.24 15.03
CA ASN A 124 3.30 -4.20 16.12
C ASN A 124 3.66 -5.60 15.62
N THR A 125 4.46 -6.32 16.40
CA THR A 125 4.81 -7.72 16.16
C THR A 125 4.91 -8.47 17.49
N SER A 126 4.53 -9.74 17.49
CA SER A 126 4.69 -10.65 18.62
C SER A 126 6.11 -11.20 18.76
N ASP A 127 6.90 -11.10 17.71
CA ASP A 127 8.15 -11.86 17.55
C ASP A 127 9.39 -10.97 17.72
N ALA A 128 9.22 -9.74 18.21
CA ALA A 128 10.31 -8.85 18.56
C ALA A 128 10.90 -9.18 19.93
N SER A 129 12.20 -8.96 20.08
CA SER A 129 12.86 -8.94 21.39
C SER A 129 13.69 -7.67 21.57
N MET A 130 13.95 -7.31 22.83
CA MET A 130 14.73 -6.14 23.20
C MET A 130 15.83 -6.55 24.16
N SER A 131 17.07 -6.15 23.87
CA SER A 131 18.22 -6.33 24.75
C SER A 131 18.73 -4.98 25.24
N PHE A 132 19.22 -4.98 26.48
CA PHE A 132 19.77 -3.81 27.16
C PHE A 132 21.21 -4.13 27.56
N ASP A 133 22.15 -3.32 27.10
CA ASP A 133 23.55 -3.42 27.49
C ASP A 133 24.00 -2.12 28.16
N LEU A 134 24.37 -2.21 29.44
CA LEU A 134 24.82 -1.07 30.25
C LEU A 134 26.32 -0.78 30.11
N ASP A 135 27.08 -1.72 29.55
CA ASP A 135 28.54 -1.67 29.51
C ASP A 135 29.12 -1.54 28.08
N GLY A 136 28.32 -1.86 27.06
CA GLY A 136 28.65 -1.66 25.65
C GLY A 136 29.46 -2.80 25.03
#